data_AF-A0A5N7MUW7-F1
#
_entry.id   AF-A0A5N7MUW7-F1
#
_cell.length_a   1.000
_cell.length_b   1.000
_cell.length_c   1.000
_cell.angle_alpha   90.00
_cell.angle_beta   90.00
_cell.angle_gamma   90.00
#
_symmetry.space_group_name_H-M   'P 1'
#
loop_
_entity.id
_entity.type
_entity.pdbx_description
1 polymer ?
#
loop_
_entity_poly.entity_id
_entity_poly.type
_entity_poly.pdbx_seq_one_letter_code
_entity_poly.pdbx_strand_id
1 'polypeptide(L)'
;MIGYNHPIWACGIIYVIGQRDFFLDRSFKPFMTKADVCAGFGIGQSTASAKAKVISQALRINPLNPEWSLPSLLKRNPLVWMAEVNGMLVDLREMPREVQEIAFEQGMIPYIPADRDPS
;
A
#
# COMPACT_ATOMS: atom_id res chain seq x y z
N MET A 1 25.48 -0.40 28.47
CA MET A 1 24.43 -1.44 28.34
C MET A 1 23.56 -1.05 27.14
N ILE A 2 23.75 -1.68 25.98
CA ILE A 2 22.95 -1.39 24.78
C ILE A 2 21.60 -2.10 25.01
N GLY A 3 20.62 -1.38 25.56
CA GLY A 3 19.30 -1.95 25.83
C GLY A 3 18.66 -2.39 24.51
N TYR A 4 18.39 -3.68 24.37
CA TYR A 4 17.79 -4.24 23.15
C TYR A 4 16.38 -3.70 22.99
N ASN A 5 16.24 -2.69 22.14
CA ASN A 5 14.98 -2.03 21.85
C ASN A 5 14.14 -2.79 20.80
N HIS A 6 14.31 -4.11 20.74
CA HIS A 6 13.78 -4.99 19.71
C HIS A 6 12.23 -4.92 19.57
N PRO A 7 11.46 -4.85 20.67
CA PRO A 7 10.00 -4.71 20.57
C PRO A 7 9.59 -3.39 19.91
N ILE A 8 10.34 -2.31 20.16
CA ILE A 8 10.04 -0.98 19.61
C ILE A 8 10.22 -0.94 18.10
N TRP A 9 11.29 -1.54 17.60
CA TRP A 9 11.51 -1.67 16.16
C TRP A 9 10.50 -2.61 15.51
N ALA A 10 10.21 -3.76 16.13
CA ALA A 10 9.20 -4.70 15.62
C ALA A 10 7.80 -4.04 15.53
N CYS A 11 7.37 -3.36 16.59
CA CYS A 11 6.10 -2.62 16.58
C CYS A 11 6.10 -1.53 15.51
N GLY A 12 7.21 -0.80 15.33
CA GLY A 12 7.35 0.21 14.28
C GLY A 12 7.21 -0.37 12.87
N ILE A 13 7.80 -1.54 12.61
CA ILE A 13 7.68 -2.24 11.31
C ILE A 13 6.23 -2.64 11.04
N ILE A 14 5.57 -3.31 11.99
CA ILE A 14 4.16 -3.72 11.83
C ILE A 14 3.26 -2.49 11.64
N TYR A 15 3.58 -1.38 12.31
CA TYR A 15 2.85 -0.13 12.16
C TYR A 15 3.02 0.46 10.75
N VAL A 16 4.22 0.39 10.15
CA VAL A 16 4.44 0.79 8.75
C VAL A 16 3.65 -0.10 7.80
N ILE A 17 3.73 -1.43 7.95
CA ILE A 17 2.98 -2.38 7.11
C ILE A 17 1.48 -2.10 7.22
N GLY A 18 0.94 -1.92 8.43
CA GLY A 18 -0.49 -1.67 8.64
C GLY A 18 -1.01 -0.36 8.05
N GLN A 19 -0.18 0.68 8.02
CA GLN A 19 -0.55 1.92 7.33
C GLN A 19 -0.59 1.77 5.80
N ARG A 20 0.19 0.83 5.25
CA ARG A 20 0.36 0.65 3.80
C ARG A 20 -0.62 -0.37 3.24
N ASP A 21 -0.80 -1.45 3.97
CA ASP A 21 -1.61 -2.60 3.57
C ASP A 21 -3.04 -2.55 4.10
N PHE A 22 -3.43 -1.40 4.66
CA PHE A 22 -4.78 -1.10 5.13
C PHE A 22 -5.38 -2.13 6.11
N PHE A 23 -4.59 -3.02 6.74
CA PHE A 23 -5.13 -3.89 7.81
C PHE A 23 -5.49 -3.09 9.08
N LEU A 24 -5.12 -1.81 9.15
CA LEU A 24 -5.61 -0.85 10.13
C LEU A 24 -6.97 -0.22 9.75
N ASP A 25 -7.51 -0.54 8.57
CA ASP A 25 -8.85 -0.17 8.09
C ASP A 25 -9.79 -1.38 8.23
N ARG A 26 -10.95 -1.16 8.86
CA ARG A 26 -11.96 -2.19 9.14
C ARG A 26 -12.49 -2.90 7.89
N SER A 27 -12.34 -2.26 6.73
CA SER A 27 -12.81 -2.76 5.44
C SER A 27 -11.93 -3.88 4.88
N PHE A 28 -10.77 -4.14 5.48
CA PHE A 28 -9.81 -5.16 5.05
C PHE A 28 -9.68 -6.31 6.07
N LYS A 29 -9.29 -7.50 5.58
CA LYS A 29 -8.99 -8.66 6.42
C LYS A 29 -7.54 -9.12 6.14
N PRO A 30 -6.73 -9.38 7.19
CA PRO A 30 -7.04 -9.20 8.62
C PRO A 30 -7.24 -7.73 9.00
N PHE A 31 -7.95 -7.45 10.11
CA PHE A 31 -8.10 -6.10 10.67
C PHE A 31 -7.58 -6.08 12.12
N MET A 32 -6.80 -5.06 12.47
CA MET A 32 -6.36 -4.79 13.83
C MET A 32 -6.23 -3.29 14.04
N THR A 33 -6.62 -2.76 15.22
CA THR A 33 -6.43 -1.32 15.45
C THR A 33 -4.96 -1.00 15.75
N LYS A 34 -4.57 0.27 15.54
CA LYS A 34 -3.26 0.77 15.97
C LYS A 34 -3.01 0.54 17.46
N ALA A 35 -4.07 0.66 18.27
CA ALA A 35 -4.00 0.44 19.71
C ALA A 35 -3.71 -1.03 20.03
N ASP A 36 -4.40 -1.96 19.37
CA ASP A 36 -4.21 -3.40 19.59
C ASP A 36 -2.81 -3.86 19.16
N VAL A 37 -2.31 -3.39 18.02
CA VAL A 37 -0.93 -3.63 17.60
C VAL A 37 0.04 -3.18 18.69
N CYS A 38 -0.09 -1.92 19.13
CA CYS A 38 0.84 -1.36 20.11
C CYS A 38 0.74 -2.05 21.48
N ALA A 39 -0.47 -2.42 21.91
CA ALA A 39 -0.72 -3.17 23.13
C ALA A 39 -0.08 -4.56 23.08
N GLY A 40 -0.14 -5.25 21.94
CA GLY A 40 0.50 -6.57 21.75
C GLY A 40 2.02 -6.54 21.92
N PHE A 41 2.67 -5.39 21.67
CA PHE A 41 4.10 -5.21 21.91
C PHE A 41 4.42 -4.49 23.24
N GLY A 42 3.42 -4.09 24.02
CA GLY A 42 3.62 -3.33 25.26
C GLY A 42 4.17 -1.92 25.05
N ILE A 43 3.86 -1.28 23.92
CA ILE A 43 4.42 0.00 23.49
C ILE A 43 3.35 1.08 23.38
N GLY A 44 3.71 2.33 23.69
CA GLY A 44 2.83 3.47 23.45
C GLY A 44 2.70 3.80 21.95
N GLN A 45 1.49 4.13 21.49
CA GLN A 45 1.23 4.46 20.08
C GLN A 45 2.11 5.60 19.54
N SER A 46 2.43 6.60 20.37
CA SER A 46 3.33 7.70 20.00
C SER A 46 4.74 7.21 19.70
N THR A 47 5.27 6.28 20.51
CA THR A 47 6.58 5.66 20.33
C THR A 47 6.62 4.81 19.06
N ALA A 48 5.58 4.00 18.83
CA ALA A 48 5.45 3.19 17.61
C ALA A 48 5.37 4.07 16.36
N SER A 49 4.55 5.14 16.39
CA SER A 49 4.41 6.10 15.29
C SER A 49 5.72 6.84 14.99
N ALA A 50 6.44 7.29 16.03
CA ALA A 50 7.74 7.93 15.85
C ALA A 50 8.76 7.00 15.17
N LYS A 51 8.75 5.71 15.51
CA LYS A 51 9.63 4.72 14.90
C LYS A 51 9.20 4.34 13.49
N ALA A 52 7.90 4.22 13.23
CA ALA A 52 7.37 4.04 11.89
C ALA A 52 7.83 5.17 10.95
N LYS A 53 7.79 6.43 11.42
CA LYS A 53 8.30 7.57 10.65
C LYS A 53 9.78 7.43 10.31
N VAL A 54 10.62 7.03 11.27
CA VAL A 54 12.06 6.79 11.03
C VAL A 54 12.26 5.69 9.99
N ILE A 55 11.54 4.57 10.09
CA ILE A 55 11.61 3.46 9.13
C ILE A 55 11.20 3.92 7.74
N SER A 56 10.05 4.59 7.61
CA SER A 56 9.55 5.06 6.32
C SER A 56 10.49 6.06 5.66
N GLN A 57 11.13 6.94 6.44
CA GLN A 57 12.13 7.88 5.91
C GLN A 57 13.40 7.16 5.45
N ALA A 58 13.92 6.23 6.25
CA ALA A 58 15.13 5.49 5.93
C ALA A 58 14.97 4.62 4.66
N LEU A 59 13.81 3.98 4.53
CA LEU A 59 13.48 3.10 3.39
C LEU A 59 12.77 3.83 2.24
N ARG A 60 12.58 5.15 2.33
CA ARG A 60 11.84 5.97 1.36
C ARG A 60 10.46 5.41 1.00
N ILE A 61 9.78 4.86 2.01
CA ILE A 61 8.43 4.31 1.87
C ILE A 61 7.44 5.48 1.82
N ASN A 62 6.85 5.71 0.64
CA ASN A 62 5.78 6.68 0.44
C ASN A 62 4.41 5.97 0.37
N PRO A 63 3.27 6.61 0.66
CA PRO A 63 1.95 5.97 0.73
C PRO A 63 1.43 5.30 -0.55
N LEU A 64 2.10 5.46 -1.68
CA LEU A 64 1.67 4.90 -2.95
C LEU A 64 2.75 4.06 -3.64
N ASN A 65 3.89 3.77 -2.97
CA ASN A 65 4.99 3.03 -3.59
C ASN A 65 4.53 1.59 -3.87
N PRO A 66 4.48 1.16 -5.13
CA PRO A 66 4.09 -0.20 -5.50
C PRO A 66 4.96 -1.28 -4.86
N GLU A 67 6.26 -1.03 -4.68
CA GLU A 67 7.23 -2.02 -4.17
C GLU A 67 6.90 -2.54 -2.77
N TRP A 68 6.19 -1.72 -1.98
CA TRP A 68 5.82 -2.02 -0.59
C TRP A 68 4.30 -2.14 -0.42
N SER A 69 3.57 -2.48 -1.49
CA SER A 69 2.13 -2.71 -1.45
C SER A 69 1.84 -4.20 -1.62
N LEU A 70 0.92 -4.76 -0.83
CA LEU A 70 0.46 -6.13 -1.07
C LEU A 70 -0.08 -6.31 -2.51
N PRO A 71 0.17 -7.47 -3.16
CA PRO A 71 -0.34 -7.74 -4.50
C PRO A 71 -1.85 -7.59 -4.65
N SER A 72 -2.62 -7.91 -3.61
CA SER A 72 -4.07 -7.71 -3.57
C SER A 72 -4.48 -6.24 -3.64
N LEU A 73 -3.62 -5.33 -3.17
CA LEU A 73 -3.84 -3.88 -3.15
C LEU A 73 -3.26 -3.16 -4.37
N LEU A 74 -2.30 -3.76 -5.08
CA LEU A 74 -1.79 -3.20 -6.34
C LEU A 74 -2.93 -2.96 -7.35
N LYS A 75 -3.93 -3.87 -7.40
CA LYS A 75 -5.15 -3.69 -8.19
C LYS A 75 -5.98 -2.45 -7.81
N ARG A 76 -5.78 -1.87 -6.62
CA ARG A 76 -6.50 -0.69 -6.15
C ARG A 76 -5.61 0.56 -6.08
N ASN A 77 -4.31 0.43 -6.26
CA ASN A 77 -3.38 1.55 -6.24
C ASN A 77 -3.36 2.24 -7.62
N PRO A 78 -3.90 3.46 -7.76
CA PRO A 78 -3.99 4.12 -9.05
C PRO A 78 -2.60 4.42 -9.64
N LEU A 79 -1.58 4.69 -8.81
CA LEU A 79 -0.24 5.03 -9.30
C LEU A 79 0.44 3.90 -10.10
N VAL A 80 0.01 2.66 -9.91
CA VAL A 80 0.57 1.51 -10.62
C VAL A 80 0.16 1.52 -12.09
N TRP A 81 -1.01 2.10 -12.38
CA TRP A 81 -1.67 2.04 -13.68
C TRP A 81 -1.70 3.41 -14.37
N MET A 82 -1.05 4.41 -13.77
CA MET A 82 -0.91 5.73 -14.40
C MET A 82 0.11 5.68 -15.52
N ALA A 83 -0.27 6.15 -16.70
CA ALA A 83 0.62 6.34 -17.84
C ALA A 83 0.31 7.65 -18.55
N GLU A 84 1.29 8.18 -19.29
CA GLU A 84 1.07 9.34 -20.14
C GLU A 84 0.43 8.89 -21.46
N VAL A 85 -0.76 9.42 -21.76
CA VAL A 85 -1.46 9.22 -23.03
C VAL A 85 -1.78 10.59 -23.60
N ASN A 86 -1.25 10.90 -24.79
CA ASN A 86 -1.40 12.21 -25.44
C ASN A 86 -1.03 13.40 -24.53
N GLY A 87 0.04 13.28 -23.74
CA GLY A 87 0.50 14.34 -22.83
C GLY A 87 -0.28 14.47 -21.53
N MET A 88 -1.25 13.58 -21.26
CA MET A 88 -2.01 13.56 -20.01
C MET A 88 -1.71 12.30 -19.20
N LEU A 89 -1.47 12.47 -17.90
CA LEU A 89 -1.31 11.36 -16.97
C LEU A 89 -2.70 10.79 -16.63
N VAL A 90 -2.98 9.57 -17.08
CA VAL A 90 -4.29 8.91 -16.94
C VAL A 90 -4.14 7.52 -16.32
N ASP A 91 -5.18 7.05 -15.61
CA ASP A 91 -5.27 5.65 -15.20
C ASP A 91 -5.73 4.82 -16.40
N LEU A 92 -4.87 3.93 -16.90
CA LEU A 92 -5.14 3.13 -18.10
C LEU A 92 -6.40 2.25 -17.98
N ARG A 93 -6.86 1.97 -16.77
CA ARG A 93 -8.04 1.14 -16.51
C ARG A 93 -9.36 1.88 -16.73
N GLU A 94 -9.32 3.21 -16.68
CA GLU A 94 -10.48 4.08 -16.88
C GLU A 94 -10.56 4.60 -18.32
N MET A 95 -9.56 4.29 -19.14
CA MET A 95 -9.51 4.66 -20.55
C MET A 95 -10.49 3.83 -21.40
N PRO A 96 -10.83 4.26 -22.64
CA PRO A 96 -11.66 3.47 -23.54
C PRO A 96 -11.12 2.05 -23.77
N ARG A 97 -12.02 1.11 -24.11
CA ARG A 97 -11.70 -0.32 -24.27
C ARG A 97 -10.49 -0.56 -25.17
N GLU A 98 -10.40 0.16 -26.27
CA GLU A 98 -9.32 0.03 -27.24
C GLU A 98 -7.94 0.33 -26.61
N VAL A 99 -7.89 1.30 -25.71
CA VAL A 99 -6.66 1.65 -24.97
C VAL A 99 -6.36 0.59 -23.91
N GLN A 100 -7.39 0.05 -23.25
CA GLN A 100 -7.22 -1.03 -22.27
C GLN A 100 -6.66 -2.31 -22.92
N GLU A 101 -7.12 -2.65 -24.13
CA GLU A 101 -6.63 -3.80 -24.90
C GLU A 101 -5.14 -3.66 -25.21
N ILE A 102 -4.72 -2.50 -25.72
CA ILE A 102 -3.30 -2.20 -25.99
C ILE A 102 -2.47 -2.28 -24.70
N ALA A 103 -2.96 -1.67 -23.62
CA ALA A 103 -2.27 -1.68 -22.33
C ALA A 103 -2.14 -3.11 -21.76
N PHE A 104 -3.14 -3.98 -21.99
CA PHE A 104 -3.12 -5.37 -21.58
C PHE A 104 -2.11 -6.19 -22.40
N GLU A 105 -2.10 -6.04 -23.73
CA GLU A 105 -1.12 -6.69 -24.61
C GLU A 105 0.32 -6.32 -24.26
N GLN A 106 0.54 -5.07 -23.86
CA GLN A 106 1.85 -4.57 -23.42
C GLN A 106 2.20 -4.95 -21.97
N GLY A 107 1.32 -5.66 -21.26
CA GLY A 107 1.51 -6.07 -19.87
C GLY A 107 1.45 -4.91 -18.86
N MET A 108 0.95 -3.74 -19.27
CA MET A 108 0.84 -2.55 -18.42
C MET A 108 -0.32 -2.64 -17.44
N ILE A 109 -1.40 -3.35 -17.80
CA ILE A 109 -2.50 -3.68 -16.89
C ILE A 109 -2.71 -5.21 -16.86
N PRO A 110 -3.16 -5.79 -15.73
CA PRO A 110 -3.20 -7.25 -15.56
C PRO A 110 -4.51 -7.90 -16.05
N TYR A 111 -5.47 -7.10 -16.52
CA TYR A 111 -6.74 -7.51 -17.10
C TYR A 111 -7.37 -6.31 -17.83
N ILE A 112 -8.37 -6.53 -18.68
CA ILE A 112 -9.18 -5.50 -19.31
C ILE A 112 -10.42 -5.22 -18.43
N PRO A 113 -10.51 -4.05 -17.76
CA PRO A 113 -11.69 -3.70 -16.95
C PRO A 113 -13.02 -3.78 -17.70
N ALA A 114 -13.05 -3.38 -18.97
CA ALA A 114 -14.26 -3.40 -19.80
C ALA A 114 -14.84 -4.81 -20.03
N ASP A 115 -14.07 -5.89 -19.78
CA ASP A 115 -14.55 -7.27 -19.86
C ASP A 115 -15.23 -7.73 -18.57
N ARG A 116 -15.12 -6.96 -17.48
CA ARG A 116 -15.84 -7.24 -16.24
C ARG A 116 -17.11 -6.41 -16.24
N ASP A 117 -18.25 -7.09 -16.33
CA ASP A 117 -19.58 -6.48 -16.23
C ASP A 117 -19.66 -5.48 -15.06
N PRO A 118 -20.33 -4.32 -15.23
CA PRO A 118 -20.60 -3.42 -14.13
C PRO A 118 -21.64 -4.10 -13.21
N SER A 119 -21.16 -4.72 -12.13
CA SER A 119 -22.00 -5.28 -11.06
C SER A 119 -22.81 -4.19 -10.35
#